data_AF-A0A8D8M8Z6-F1
#
_entry.id   AF-A0A8D8M8Z6-F1
#
_cell.length_a   1.000
_cell.length_b   1.000
_cell.length_c   1.000
_cell.angle_alpha   90.00
_cell.angle_beta   90.00
_cell.angle_gamma   90.00
#
_symmetry.space_group_name_H-M   'P 1'
#
loop_
_entity.id
_entity.type
_entity.pdbx_description
1 polymer ?
#
loop_
_entity_poly.entity_id
_entity_poly.type
_entity_poly.pdbx_seq_one_letter_code
_entity_poly.pdbx_strand_id
1 'polypeptide(L)'
;MYPSAYIKVFDLRQCYRQMQQQAATAQAAAAAQAAAVAGHIPGPHSVGGIAPAISLSAAAGIGVDDLRRLCILRLSFVKGWGPDYPRQSIKETPCWVEVHLHRALQLLDEVLHTMPIDGHRTLE
;
A
#
# COMPACT_ATOMS: atom_id res chain seq x y z
N MET A 1 -16.46 -14.32 -15.33
CA MET A 1 -17.16 -15.46 -14.68
C MET A 1 -18.21 -15.95 -15.65
N TYR A 2 -18.33 -17.26 -15.85
CA TYR A 2 -19.33 -17.82 -16.77
C TYR A 2 -20.76 -17.71 -16.16
N PRO A 3 -21.81 -17.65 -16.99
CA PRO A 3 -23.18 -17.72 -16.50
C PRO A 3 -23.39 -18.91 -15.56
N SER A 4 -24.16 -18.71 -14.50
CA SER A 4 -24.45 -19.70 -13.45
C SER A 4 -23.25 -20.13 -12.57
N ALA A 5 -22.09 -19.46 -12.65
CA ALA A 5 -20.99 -19.73 -11.74
C ALA A 5 -21.22 -19.13 -10.33
N TYR A 6 -20.93 -19.92 -9.29
CA TYR A 6 -20.91 -19.47 -7.89
C TYR A 6 -19.51 -19.66 -7.30
N ILE A 7 -18.75 -18.58 -7.18
CA ILE A 7 -17.33 -18.62 -6.79
C ILE A 7 -17.08 -17.54 -5.75
N LYS A 8 -16.33 -17.91 -4.69
CA LYS A 8 -15.81 -16.96 -3.70
C LYS A 8 -14.66 -16.15 -4.31
N VAL A 9 -14.84 -14.83 -4.41
CA VAL A 9 -13.84 -13.91 -5.00
C VAL A 9 -13.05 -13.12 -3.96
N PHE A 10 -13.41 -13.21 -2.67
CA PHE A 10 -12.77 -12.47 -1.60
C PHE A 10 -12.73 -13.26 -0.28
N ASP A 11 -11.61 -13.19 0.43
CA ASP A 11 -11.42 -13.78 1.76
C ASP A 11 -10.87 -12.72 2.75
N LEU A 12 -11.65 -12.44 3.80
CA LEU A 12 -11.30 -11.39 4.76
C LEU A 12 -10.04 -11.72 5.57
N ARG A 13 -9.83 -12.99 5.93
CA ARG A 13 -8.66 -13.40 6.72
C ARG A 13 -7.39 -13.35 5.89
N GLN A 14 -7.46 -13.72 4.62
CA GLN A 14 -6.34 -13.61 3.68
C GLN A 14 -6.02 -12.14 3.42
N CYS A 15 -7.04 -11.32 3.17
CA CYS A 15 -6.89 -9.88 2.96
C CYS A 15 -6.17 -9.22 4.14
N TYR A 16 -6.60 -9.49 5.38
CA TYR A 16 -5.98 -8.95 6.59
C TYR A 16 -4.50 -9.35 6.74
N ARG A 17 -4.17 -10.63 6.56
CA ARG A 17 -2.77 -11.09 6.61
C ARG A 17 -1.90 -10.42 5.55
N GLN A 18 -2.45 -10.25 4.35
CA GLN A 18 -1.75 -9.59 3.25
C GLN A 18 -1.52 -8.10 3.53
N MET A 19 -2.51 -7.41 4.12
CA MET A 19 -2.35 -6.02 4.56
C MET A 19 -1.22 -5.89 5.56
N GLN A 20 -1.17 -6.72 6.60
CA GLN A 20 -0.11 -6.69 7.61
C GLN A 20 1.28 -6.93 7.00
N GLN A 21 1.40 -7.89 6.06
CA GLN A 21 2.67 -8.18 5.40
C GLN A 21 3.14 -7.04 4.49
N GLN A 22 2.24 -6.48 3.68
CA GLN A 22 2.56 -5.36 2.79
C GLN A 22 2.87 -4.09 3.57
N ALA A 23 2.11 -3.83 4.64
CA ALA A 23 2.37 -2.78 5.62
C ALA A 23 3.79 -2.84 6.20
N ALA A 24 4.18 -4.00 6.74
CA ALA A 24 5.50 -4.20 7.32
C ALA A 24 6.62 -4.04 6.28
N THR A 25 6.39 -4.52 5.05
CA THR A 25 7.35 -4.41 3.94
C THR A 25 7.53 -2.97 3.50
N ALA A 26 6.43 -2.21 3.37
CA ALA A 26 6.47 -0.79 3.02
C ALA A 26 7.23 0.02 4.08
N GLN A 27 6.98 -0.26 5.36
CA GLN A 27 7.70 0.39 6.47
C GLN A 27 9.20 0.05 6.45
N ALA A 28 9.57 -1.22 6.24
CA ALA A 28 10.97 -1.63 6.15
C ALA A 28 11.68 -0.96 4.95
N ALA A 29 11.01 -0.87 3.81
CA ALA A 29 11.54 -0.18 2.63
C ALA A 29 11.73 1.32 2.89
N ALA A 30 10.77 1.97 3.54
CA ALA A 30 10.88 3.39 3.90
C ALA A 30 12.03 3.65 4.88
N ALA A 31 12.21 2.79 5.89
CA ALA A 31 13.33 2.88 6.83
C ALA A 31 14.68 2.67 6.13
N ALA A 32 14.77 1.70 5.22
CA ALA A 32 15.99 1.46 4.44
C ALA A 32 16.35 2.63 3.53
N GLN A 33 15.36 3.24 2.87
CA GLN A 33 15.55 4.45 2.07
C GLN A 33 16.02 5.62 2.94
N ALA A 34 15.43 5.80 4.13
CA ALA A 34 15.84 6.85 5.05
C ALA A 34 17.30 6.67 5.51
N ALA A 35 17.71 5.44 5.85
CA ALA A 35 19.07 5.12 6.25
C ALA A 35 20.09 5.31 5.11
N ALA A 36 19.72 4.98 3.86
CA ALA A 36 20.59 5.18 2.70
C ALA A 36 20.87 6.66 2.42
N VAL A 37 19.87 7.53 2.59
CA VAL A 37 20.00 8.98 2.41
C VAL A 37 20.79 9.63 3.56
N ALA A 38 20.76 9.04 4.76
CA ALA A 38 21.52 9.51 5.93
C ALA A 38 23.05 9.26 5.84
N GLY A 39 23.56 8.59 4.80
CA GLY A 39 24.98 8.60 4.46
C GLY A 39 25.91 7.77 5.37
N HIS A 40 25.54 6.54 5.74
CA HIS A 40 26.48 5.64 6.42
C HIS A 40 27.56 5.11 5.45
N ILE A 41 28.73 5.76 5.40
CA ILE A 41 29.95 5.23 4.77
C ILE A 41 30.82 4.62 5.89
N PRO A 42 30.88 3.28 6.04
CA PRO A 42 31.83 2.66 6.95
C PRO A 42 33.19 2.63 6.28
N GLY A 43 34.01 3.64 6.54
CA GLY A 43 35.40 3.72 6.08
C GLY A 43 36.26 4.56 7.03
N PRO A 44 37.54 4.21 7.24
CA PRO A 44 38.43 4.83 8.24
C PRO A 44 38.85 6.28 7.93
N HIS A 45 38.25 6.92 6.92
CA HIS A 45 38.51 8.31 6.52
C HIS A 45 37.27 9.20 6.63
N SER A 46 36.33 8.88 7.52
CA SER A 46 35.20 9.76 7.83
C SER A 46 35.69 10.96 8.66
N VAL A 47 36.14 12.02 7.99
CA VAL A 47 36.31 13.32 8.61
C VAL A 47 34.95 13.79 9.13
N GLY A 48 34.89 14.07 10.44
CA GLY A 48 33.68 14.47 11.15
C GLY A 48 32.97 15.63 10.47
N GLY A 49 31.89 15.31 9.75
CA GLY A 49 31.01 16.26 9.11
C GLY A 49 29.84 16.57 10.04
N ILE A 50 29.68 17.84 10.37
CA ILE A 50 28.53 18.42 11.05
C ILE A 50 27.32 18.28 10.10
N ALA A 51 26.72 17.09 10.02
CA ALA A 51 25.55 16.87 9.19
C ALA A 51 24.34 17.56 9.84
N PRO A 52 23.48 18.27 9.08
CA PRO A 52 22.29 18.86 9.66
C PRO A 52 21.40 17.74 10.19
N ALA A 53 20.76 17.97 11.34
CA ALA A 53 19.68 17.14 11.86
C ALA A 53 18.45 17.26 10.94
N ILE A 54 18.53 16.69 9.73
CA ILE A 54 17.37 16.59 8.84
C ILE A 54 16.55 15.42 9.37
N SER A 55 15.50 15.72 10.14
CA SER A 55 14.48 14.74 10.51
C SER A 55 13.83 14.24 9.22
N LEU A 56 14.32 13.10 8.73
CA LEU A 56 13.81 12.48 7.52
C LEU A 56 12.57 11.68 7.91
N SER A 57 11.44 12.39 8.06
CA SER A 57 10.14 11.77 8.27
C SER A 57 9.79 10.95 7.01
N ALA A 58 9.81 9.63 7.16
CA ALA A 58 9.36 8.72 6.13
C ALA A 58 7.90 9.06 5.82
N ALA A 59 7.62 9.45 4.57
CA ALA A 59 6.31 9.90 4.15
C ALA A 59 5.23 8.90 4.61
N ALA A 60 4.33 9.33 5.49
CA ALA A 60 3.30 8.54 6.16
C ALA A 60 2.22 7.93 5.22
N GLY A 61 2.49 7.85 3.92
CA GLY A 61 1.56 7.36 2.89
C GLY A 61 2.17 6.35 1.91
N ILE A 62 3.42 5.90 2.11
CA ILE A 62 4.07 4.94 1.21
C ILE A 62 3.30 3.61 1.28
N GLY A 63 2.52 3.31 0.24
CA GLY A 63 1.77 2.07 0.09
C GLY A 63 0.30 2.09 0.56
N VAL A 64 -0.24 3.21 1.03
CA VAL A 64 -1.64 3.27 1.50
C VAL A 64 -2.64 3.02 0.37
N ASP A 65 -2.43 3.59 -0.83
CA ASP A 65 -3.32 3.32 -1.97
C ASP A 65 -3.21 1.85 -2.43
N ASP A 66 -2.01 1.26 -2.36
CA ASP A 66 -1.80 -0.15 -2.70
C ASP A 66 -2.51 -1.08 -1.72
N LEU A 67 -2.44 -0.78 -0.43
CA LEU A 67 -3.19 -1.51 0.60
C LEU A 67 -4.71 -1.34 0.44
N ARG A 68 -5.17 -0.12 0.13
CA ARG A 68 -6.58 0.17 -0.10
C ARG A 68 -7.15 -0.64 -1.27
N ARG A 69 -6.35 -0.87 -2.31
CA ARG A 69 -6.76 -1.71 -3.47
C ARG A 69 -7.08 -3.14 -3.07
N LEU A 70 -6.52 -3.68 -1.98
CA LEU A 70 -6.89 -5.00 -1.46
C LEU A 70 -8.35 -5.07 -0.99
N CYS A 71 -8.94 -3.94 -0.62
CA CYS A 71 -10.33 -3.83 -0.14
C CYS A 71 -11.35 -3.57 -1.25
N ILE A 72 -10.90 -3.45 -2.49
CA ILE A 72 -11.72 -2.99 -3.62
C ILE A 72 -11.85 -4.12 -4.63
N LEU A 73 -13.08 -4.45 -4.99
CA LEU A 73 -13.38 -5.36 -6.10
C LEU A 73 -13.87 -4.55 -7.30
N ARG A 74 -13.41 -4.91 -8.49
CA ARG A 74 -13.82 -4.28 -9.74
C ARG A 74 -14.39 -5.32 -10.68
N LEU A 75 -15.60 -5.11 -11.17
CA LEU A 75 -16.30 -6.02 -12.06
C LEU A 75 -16.82 -5.28 -13.28
N SER A 76 -16.54 -5.79 -14.48
CA SER A 76 -17.15 -5.32 -15.73
C SER A 76 -18.28 -6.25 -16.14
N PHE A 77 -19.36 -5.69 -16.67
CA PHE A 77 -20.45 -6.47 -17.24
C PHE A 77 -20.27 -6.61 -18.75
N VAL A 78 -20.54 -7.81 -19.27
CA VAL A 78 -20.54 -8.17 -20.69
C VAL A 78 -19.16 -8.12 -21.38
N LYS A 79 -18.35 -7.08 -21.18
CA LYS A 79 -17.09 -6.85 -21.90
C LYS A 79 -15.87 -6.99 -20.98
N GLY A 80 -14.91 -7.81 -21.39
CA GLY A 80 -13.60 -7.91 -20.74
C GLY A 80 -12.64 -6.79 -21.14
N TRP A 81 -11.54 -6.71 -20.40
CA TRP A 81 -10.39 -5.81 -20.59
C TRP A 81 -9.08 -6.56 -20.31
N GLY A 82 -7.96 -6.04 -20.81
CA GLY A 82 -6.63 -6.63 -20.67
C GLY A 82 -5.95 -6.85 -22.03
N PRO A 83 -4.75 -7.49 -22.05
CA PRO A 83 -3.94 -7.64 -23.27
C PRO A 83 -4.65 -8.35 -24.43
N ASP A 84 -5.56 -9.27 -24.12
CA ASP A 84 -6.34 -10.03 -25.11
C ASP A 84 -7.61 -9.31 -25.59
N TYR A 85 -7.87 -8.10 -25.11
CA TYR A 85 -9.03 -7.30 -25.46
C TYR A 85 -8.61 -5.98 -26.10
N PRO A 86 -9.48 -5.36 -26.92
CA PRO A 86 -9.22 -4.01 -27.43
C PRO A 86 -9.24 -2.93 -26.34
N ARG A 87 -9.68 -3.27 -25.11
CA ARG A 87 -9.76 -2.38 -23.96
C ARG A 87 -8.62 -2.68 -23.00
N GLN A 88 -7.78 -1.70 -22.68
CA GLN A 88 -6.62 -1.90 -21.82
C GLN A 88 -6.99 -1.80 -20.34
N SER A 89 -7.90 -0.87 -20.00
CA SER A 89 -8.38 -0.65 -18.64
C SER A 89 -9.86 -0.98 -18.48
N ILE A 90 -10.26 -1.37 -17.27
CA ILE A 90 -11.68 -1.54 -16.93
C ILE A 90 -12.48 -0.24 -17.15
N LYS A 91 -11.83 0.92 -17.04
CA LYS A 91 -12.48 2.23 -17.27
C LYS A 91 -12.97 2.42 -18.71
N GLU A 92 -12.45 1.65 -19.67
CA GLU A 92 -12.87 1.65 -21.07
C GLU A 92 -14.04 0.70 -21.35
N THR A 93 -14.50 -0.03 -20.33
CA THR A 93 -15.68 -0.89 -20.44
C THR A 93 -16.97 -0.07 -20.34
N PRO A 94 -18.03 -0.43 -21.08
CA PRO A 94 -19.25 0.39 -21.16
C PRO A 94 -20.03 0.44 -19.85
N CYS A 95 -19.92 -0.59 -19.01
CA CYS A 95 -20.57 -0.66 -17.71
C CYS A 95 -19.77 -1.57 -16.77
N TRP A 96 -19.38 -1.01 -15.62
CA TRP A 96 -18.62 -1.70 -14.58
C TRP A 96 -18.99 -1.14 -13.21
N VAL A 97 -18.68 -1.89 -12.17
CA VAL A 97 -18.89 -1.50 -10.77
C VAL A 97 -17.60 -1.64 -9.98
N GLU A 98 -17.45 -0.74 -9.01
CA GLU A 98 -16.43 -0.81 -7.98
C GLU A 98 -17.10 -1.08 -6.64
N VAL A 99 -16.74 -2.18 -5.99
CA VAL A 99 -17.31 -2.58 -4.70
C VAL A 99 -16.25 -2.36 -3.62
N HIS A 100 -16.58 -1.50 -2.67
CA HIS A 100 -15.74 -1.23 -1.51
C HIS A 100 -16.17 -2.13 -0.35
N LEU A 101 -15.23 -2.93 0.16
CA LEU A 101 -15.48 -3.86 1.26
C LEU A 101 -15.25 -3.15 2.59
N HIS A 102 -16.33 -2.64 3.20
CA HIS A 102 -16.25 -1.81 4.40
C HIS A 102 -15.50 -2.48 5.55
N ARG A 103 -15.73 -3.79 5.80
CA ARG A 103 -15.02 -4.48 6.88
C ARG A 103 -13.51 -4.59 6.61
N ALA A 104 -13.11 -4.78 5.36
CA ALA A 104 -11.69 -4.81 5.00
C ALA A 104 -11.05 -3.42 5.13
N LEU A 105 -11.78 -2.35 4.75
CA LEU A 105 -11.33 -0.96 4.95
C LEU A 105 -11.17 -0.60 6.42
N GLN A 106 -12.07 -1.07 7.30
CA GLN A 106 -11.92 -0.89 8.75
C GLN A 106 -10.66 -1.58 9.28
N LEU A 107 -10.40 -2.82 8.85
CA LEU A 107 -9.18 -3.53 9.24
C LEU A 107 -7.92 -2.86 8.68
N LEU A 108 -7.99 -2.29 7.48
CA LEU A 108 -6.90 -1.49 6.94
C LEU A 108 -6.63 -0.27 7.81
N ASP A 109 -7.67 0.44 8.23
CA ASP A 109 -7.56 1.57 9.13
C ASP A 109 -6.89 1.17 10.46
N GLU A 110 -7.28 0.03 11.05
CA GLU A 110 -6.61 -0.55 12.22
C GLU A 110 -5.12 -0.81 11.96
N VAL A 111 -4.75 -1.40 10.82
CA VAL A 111 -3.35 -1.67 10.45
C VAL A 111 -2.56 -0.36 10.28
N LEU A 112 -3.14 0.65 9.63
CA LEU A 112 -2.48 1.94 9.43
C LEU A 112 -2.25 2.68 10.75
N HIS A 113 -3.17 2.60 11.70
CA HIS A 113 -2.99 3.18 13.03
C HIS A 113 -1.89 2.49 13.84
N THR A 114 -1.58 1.21 13.56
CA THR A 114 -0.46 0.50 14.21
C THR A 114 0.90 0.82 13.60
N MET A 115 0.95 1.44 12.41
CA MET A 115 2.21 1.92 11.85
C MET A 115 2.69 3.13 12.66
N PRO A 116 3.96 3.16 13.10
CA PRO A 116 4.49 4.33 13.77
C PRO A 116 4.48 5.52 12.80
N ILE A 117 3.61 6.50 13.08
CA ILE A 117 3.66 7.81 12.46
C ILE A 117 4.85 8.52 13.08
N ASP A 118 5.99 8.53 12.38
CA ASP A 118 7.15 9.34 12.77
C ASP A 118 6.85 10.80 12.44
N GLY A 119 6.01 11.39 13.30
CA GLY A 119 5.54 12.76 13.25
C GLY A 119 5.42 13.28 14.68
N HIS A 120 6.46 13.98 15.11
CA HIS A 120 6.56 14.85 16.28
C HIS A 120 5.24 15.11 17.05
N ARG A 121 5.03 14.40 18.17
CA ARG A 121 4.37 15.02 19.33
C ARG A 121 5.44 15.80 20.10
N THR A 122 5.86 16.94 19.55
CA THR A 122 6.20 18.09 20.40
C THR A 122 4.92 18.58 21.06
N LEU A 123 5.06 19.14 22.26
CA LEU A 123 4.04 19.47 23.27
C LEU A 123 3.93 18.29 24.26
N GLU A 124 4.54 18.33 25.44
CA GLU A 124 4.80 19.46 26.37
C GLU A 124 6.19 19.42 27.01
#